data_AF-A0AAE3B6K8-F1
#
_entry.id   AF-A0AAE3B6K8-F1
#
_cell.length_a   1.000
_cell.length_b   1.000
_cell.length_c   1.000
_cell.angle_alpha   90.00
_cell.angle_beta   90.00
_cell.angle_gamma   90.00
#
_symmetry.space_group_name_H-M   'P 1'
#
loop_
_entity.id
_entity.type
_entity.pdbx_description
1 polymer ?
#
loop_
_entity_poly.entity_id
_entity_poly.type
_entity_poly.pdbx_seq_one_letter_code
_entity_poly.pdbx_strand_id
1 'polypeptide(L)'
;MKLLAAWLGLTLLAMPATGAECRSETYRDDAYTICEVDLTVERLELFLADDTGKAFGHFGTLDNALKEQGLKLGFATNAGMYHDDRRPVGHYVENGVEVQRVIPNAGPGNFGLLPNGVLCLRDGRADVIETLAFIEQAPACRSATQSGPMLVIDGALHPRFLVDSTSRYIRNGVGTSRDGTRAVFVISDSVVTFHAFGSLFRDHLKLPNALYFDGNISRMRAPDLGRSGTGFTSLGPIIGVVEPAQ
;
A
#
# COMPACT_ATOMS: atom_id res chain seq x y z
N MET A 1 -51.56 41.69 -7.24
CA MET A 1 -50.62 41.00 -8.14
C MET A 1 -49.30 40.81 -7.41
N LYS A 2 -48.72 39.60 -7.50
CA LYS A 2 -47.42 39.11 -6.98
C LYS A 2 -47.50 38.26 -5.69
N LEU A 3 -47.69 36.96 -5.91
CA LEU A 3 -47.33 35.87 -5.00
C LEU A 3 -45.80 35.78 -4.95
N LEU A 4 -45.22 35.82 -3.75
CA LEU A 4 -43.81 35.52 -3.51
C LEU A 4 -43.68 34.00 -3.31
N ALA A 5 -43.16 33.30 -4.32
CA ALA A 5 -42.78 31.90 -4.21
C ALA A 5 -41.40 31.81 -3.54
N ALA A 6 -41.35 31.32 -2.30
CA ALA A 6 -40.10 31.00 -1.63
C ALA A 6 -39.58 29.65 -2.16
N TRP A 7 -38.50 29.69 -2.94
CA TRP A 7 -37.75 28.50 -3.33
C TRP A 7 -36.89 28.05 -2.14
N LEU A 8 -37.28 26.98 -1.45
CA LEU A 8 -36.36 26.23 -0.59
C LEU A 8 -35.40 25.44 -1.48
N GLY A 9 -34.16 25.93 -1.60
CA GLY A 9 -33.08 25.17 -2.22
C GLY A 9 -32.72 23.98 -1.35
N LEU A 10 -32.92 22.78 -1.87
CA LEU A 10 -32.49 21.53 -1.24
C LEU A 10 -30.95 21.43 -1.39
N THR A 11 -30.20 21.82 -0.36
CA THR A 11 -28.76 21.58 -0.31
C THR A 11 -28.53 20.09 -0.03
N LEU A 12 -28.21 19.31 -1.07
CA LEU A 12 -27.64 17.97 -0.88
C LEU A 12 -26.28 18.14 -0.21
N LEU A 13 -26.20 17.81 1.07
CA LEU A 13 -24.92 17.54 1.74
C LEU A 13 -24.35 16.28 1.08
N ALA A 14 -23.31 16.44 0.25
CA ALA A 14 -22.52 15.32 -0.22
C ALA A 14 -21.88 14.67 1.01
N MET A 15 -22.30 13.44 1.33
CA MET A 15 -21.58 12.66 2.33
C MET A 15 -20.19 12.36 1.80
N PRO A 16 -19.14 12.49 2.63
CA PRO A 16 -17.79 12.11 2.21
C PRO A 16 -17.84 10.66 1.73
N ALA A 17 -17.28 10.39 0.55
CA ALA A 17 -17.08 9.03 0.09
C ALA A 17 -16.20 8.33 1.13
N THR A 18 -16.69 7.22 1.67
CA THR A 18 -15.91 6.38 2.59
C THR A 18 -15.10 5.41 1.74
N GLY A 19 -13.77 5.51 1.77
CA GLY A 19 -12.87 4.60 1.04
C GLY A 19 -11.78 5.36 0.29
N ALA A 20 -10.64 4.69 0.11
CA ALA A 20 -9.44 5.29 -0.43
C ALA A 20 -9.68 5.91 -1.82
N GLU A 21 -9.19 7.13 -2.03
CA GLU A 21 -9.30 7.80 -3.33
C GLU A 21 -8.32 7.16 -4.33
N CYS A 22 -8.86 6.41 -5.29
CA CYS A 22 -8.09 5.82 -6.37
C CYS A 22 -8.26 6.60 -7.68
N ARG A 23 -7.15 6.88 -8.37
CA ARG A 23 -7.13 7.52 -9.69
C ARG A 23 -6.08 6.92 -10.62
N SER A 24 -6.33 7.06 -11.92
CA SER A 24 -5.32 6.81 -12.95
C SER A 24 -4.62 8.13 -13.30
N GLU A 25 -3.28 8.10 -13.37
CA GLU A 25 -2.47 9.28 -13.59
C GLU A 25 -1.24 8.96 -14.44
N THR A 26 -0.85 9.89 -15.32
CA THR A 26 0.37 9.76 -16.14
C THR A 26 1.45 10.69 -15.61
N TYR A 27 2.67 10.17 -15.46
CA TYR A 27 3.83 10.94 -15.03
C TYR A 27 5.07 10.54 -15.84
N ARG A 28 5.70 11.53 -16.50
CA ARG A 28 6.86 11.33 -17.39
C ARG A 28 6.64 10.16 -18.37
N ASP A 29 5.49 10.17 -19.03
CA ASP A 29 5.04 9.21 -20.06
C ASP A 29 4.70 7.79 -19.56
N ASP A 30 4.82 7.52 -18.26
CA ASP A 30 4.38 6.26 -17.65
C ASP A 30 3.00 6.42 -17.00
N ALA A 31 2.15 5.40 -17.16
CA ALA A 31 0.82 5.36 -16.55
C ALA A 31 0.86 4.65 -15.19
N TYR A 32 0.12 5.18 -14.22
CA TYR A 32 0.04 4.67 -12.85
C TYR A 32 -1.41 4.62 -12.37
N THR A 33 -1.69 3.64 -11.53
CA THR A 33 -2.86 3.66 -10.64
C THR A 33 -2.39 4.05 -9.25
N ILE A 34 -2.96 5.12 -8.70
CA ILE A 34 -2.59 5.71 -7.41
C ILE A 34 -3.81 5.66 -6.50
N CYS A 35 -3.67 5.07 -5.33
CA CYS A 35 -4.71 5.02 -4.31
C CYS A 35 -4.20 5.66 -3.02
N GLU A 36 -4.89 6.69 -2.57
CA GLU A 36 -4.55 7.49 -1.40
C GLU A 36 -5.45 7.12 -0.23
N VAL A 37 -4.82 6.87 0.92
CA VAL A 37 -5.48 6.49 2.17
C VAL A 37 -5.32 7.59 3.19
N ASP A 38 -6.44 8.14 3.67
CA ASP A 38 -6.48 9.08 4.80
C ASP A 38 -6.61 8.28 6.10
N LEU A 39 -5.49 8.15 6.80
CA LEU A 39 -5.39 7.32 8.00
C LEU A 39 -6.12 7.91 9.20
N THR A 40 -6.62 9.14 9.11
CA THR A 40 -7.41 9.78 10.18
C THR A 40 -8.87 9.32 10.17
N VAL A 41 -9.35 8.80 9.04
CA VAL A 41 -10.76 8.36 8.87
C VAL A 41 -10.90 6.95 8.29
N GLU A 42 -9.87 6.45 7.59
CA GLU A 42 -9.92 5.15 6.91
C GLU A 42 -9.17 4.07 7.69
N ARG A 43 -9.74 2.85 7.64
CA ARG A 43 -9.20 1.68 8.34
C ARG A 43 -8.30 0.87 7.41
N LEU A 44 -6.99 1.10 7.51
CA LEU A 44 -5.97 0.34 6.78
C LEU A 44 -5.47 -0.87 7.59
N GLU A 45 -5.51 -2.06 6.99
CA GLU A 45 -5.16 -3.32 7.65
C GLU A 45 -4.29 -4.24 6.80
N LEU A 46 -3.52 -5.08 7.50
CA LEU A 46 -2.74 -6.17 6.93
C LEU A 46 -3.47 -7.50 7.15
N PHE A 47 -3.35 -8.39 6.16
CA PHE A 47 -3.95 -9.72 6.16
C PHE A 47 -2.98 -10.74 5.58
N LEU A 48 -2.78 -11.85 6.28
CA LEU A 48 -2.00 -12.99 5.78
C LEU A 48 -2.86 -14.22 5.58
N ALA A 49 -3.52 -14.68 6.64
CA ALA A 49 -4.23 -15.96 6.69
C ALA A 49 -5.54 -15.86 7.47
N ASP A 50 -6.44 -16.82 7.21
CA ASP A 50 -7.64 -17.00 8.01
C ASP A 50 -7.33 -17.62 9.38
N ASP A 51 -8.36 -17.79 10.21
CA ASP A 51 -8.29 -18.38 11.54
C ASP A 51 -7.82 -19.84 11.57
N THR A 52 -7.91 -20.54 10.44
CA THR A 52 -7.37 -21.90 10.26
C THR A 52 -5.88 -21.92 9.90
N GLY A 53 -5.28 -20.74 9.68
CA GLY A 53 -3.89 -20.58 9.25
C GLY A 53 -3.70 -20.73 7.74
N LYS A 54 -4.77 -20.79 6.95
CA LYS A 54 -4.70 -20.84 5.49
C LYS A 54 -4.58 -19.44 4.93
N ALA A 55 -3.55 -19.19 4.11
CA ALA A 55 -3.35 -17.90 3.47
C ALA A 55 -4.59 -17.48 2.64
N PHE A 56 -5.01 -16.22 2.76
CA PHE A 56 -6.14 -15.70 1.97
C PHE A 56 -5.85 -15.81 0.47
N GLY A 57 -4.62 -15.44 0.07
CA GLY A 57 -4.09 -15.64 -1.28
C GLY A 57 -4.70 -14.79 -2.38
N HIS A 58 -5.94 -14.31 -2.24
CA HIS A 58 -6.65 -13.56 -3.26
C HIS A 58 -7.56 -12.51 -2.61
N PHE A 59 -7.66 -11.34 -3.23
CA PHE A 59 -8.55 -10.27 -2.75
C PHE A 59 -10.02 -10.71 -2.64
N GLY A 60 -10.49 -11.59 -3.54
CA GLY A 60 -11.86 -12.12 -3.48
C GLY A 60 -12.11 -13.02 -2.27
N THR A 61 -11.13 -13.86 -1.90
CA THR A 61 -11.21 -14.70 -0.69
C THR A 61 -11.26 -13.82 0.56
N LEU A 62 -10.38 -12.83 0.64
CA LEU A 62 -10.36 -11.88 1.75
C LEU A 62 -11.65 -11.05 1.84
N ASP A 63 -12.15 -10.54 0.71
CA ASP A 63 -13.39 -9.77 0.66
C ASP A 63 -14.60 -10.59 1.12
N ASN A 64 -14.65 -11.89 0.78
CA ASN A 64 -15.71 -12.78 1.27
C ASN A 64 -15.63 -13.00 2.79
N ALA A 65 -14.43 -13.21 3.33
CA ALA A 65 -14.24 -13.36 4.78
C ALA A 65 -14.60 -12.06 5.55
N LEU A 66 -14.32 -10.89 4.98
CA LEU A 66 -14.73 -9.60 5.56
C LEU A 66 -16.25 -9.42 5.54
N LYS A 67 -16.94 -9.88 4.49
CA LYS A 67 -18.41 -9.81 4.39
C LYS A 67 -19.13 -10.59 5.48
N GLU A 68 -18.58 -11.70 5.92
CA GLU A 68 -19.11 -12.47 7.07
C GLU A 68 -19.10 -11.65 8.37
N GLN A 69 -18.28 -10.59 8.45
CA GLN A 69 -18.17 -9.67 9.57
C GLN A 69 -18.94 -8.36 9.34
N GLY A 70 -19.73 -8.25 8.26
CA GLY A 70 -20.40 -7.01 7.88
C GLY A 70 -19.44 -5.94 7.35
N LEU A 71 -18.30 -6.35 6.82
CA LEU A 71 -17.26 -5.49 6.25
C LEU A 71 -17.05 -5.81 4.77
N LYS A 72 -16.36 -4.94 4.03
CA LYS A 72 -15.94 -5.18 2.65
C LYS A 72 -14.51 -4.68 2.43
N LEU A 73 -13.84 -5.28 1.44
CA LEU A 73 -12.53 -4.85 0.99
C LEU A 73 -12.67 -3.76 -0.08
N GLY A 74 -12.24 -2.54 0.24
CA GLY A 74 -12.14 -1.43 -0.69
C GLY A 74 -10.90 -1.54 -1.58
N PHE A 75 -10.03 -0.55 -1.51
CA PHE A 75 -8.67 -0.61 -2.06
C PHE A 75 -7.87 -1.76 -1.42
N ALA A 76 -7.10 -2.50 -2.22
CA ALA A 76 -6.11 -3.43 -1.71
C ALA A 76 -4.93 -3.67 -2.67
N THR A 77 -3.77 -4.03 -2.14
CA THR A 77 -2.60 -4.49 -2.90
C THR A 77 -1.91 -5.65 -2.17
N ASN A 78 -1.09 -6.44 -2.87
CA ASN A 78 -0.07 -7.22 -2.16
C ASN A 78 0.87 -6.28 -1.39
N ALA A 79 1.29 -6.72 -0.22
CA ALA A 79 2.19 -6.00 0.68
C ALA A 79 3.63 -6.52 0.52
N GLY A 80 4.39 -6.68 1.61
CA GLY A 80 5.78 -7.12 1.56
C GLY A 80 6.00 -8.48 0.88
N MET A 81 7.25 -8.71 0.44
CA MET A 81 7.64 -9.93 -0.26
C MET A 81 7.38 -11.19 0.56
N TYR A 82 7.11 -12.29 -0.14
CA TYR A 82 6.79 -13.59 0.46
C TYR A 82 7.51 -14.74 -0.25
N HIS A 83 7.65 -15.85 0.47
CA HIS A 83 8.18 -17.11 -0.06
C HIS A 83 7.13 -17.86 -0.89
N ASP A 84 7.51 -18.91 -1.60
CA ASP A 84 6.57 -19.71 -2.41
C ASP A 84 5.40 -20.30 -1.59
N ASP A 85 5.62 -20.53 -0.29
CA ASP A 85 4.63 -20.96 0.69
C ASP A 85 3.76 -19.82 1.26
N ARG A 86 3.88 -18.61 0.70
CA ARG A 86 3.13 -17.39 1.04
C ARG A 86 3.49 -16.74 2.37
N ARG A 87 4.46 -17.26 3.11
CA ARG A 87 4.94 -16.61 4.34
C ARG A 87 5.76 -15.36 4.03
N PRO A 88 5.68 -14.31 4.87
CA PRO A 88 6.49 -13.10 4.73
C PRO A 88 8.00 -13.42 4.75
N VAL A 89 8.76 -12.78 3.84
CA VAL A 89 10.23 -12.86 3.81
C VAL A 89 10.84 -12.11 4.99
N GLY A 90 10.34 -10.89 5.25
CA GLY A 90 10.83 -9.99 6.29
C GLY A 90 9.80 -9.75 7.38
N HIS A 91 10.07 -8.77 8.25
CA HIS A 91 9.24 -8.42 9.40
C HIS A 91 7.74 -8.43 9.04
N TYR A 92 6.95 -9.13 9.84
CA TYR A 92 5.52 -9.13 9.69
C TYR A 92 4.86 -9.19 11.06
N VAL A 93 4.06 -8.17 11.34
CA VAL A 93 3.21 -8.08 12.53
C VAL A 93 1.79 -7.88 12.03
N GLU A 94 0.85 -8.65 12.54
CA GLU A 94 -0.57 -8.49 12.24
C GLU A 94 -1.33 -8.43 13.57
N ASN A 95 -1.98 -7.30 13.84
CA ASN A 95 -2.82 -7.11 15.02
C ASN A 95 -2.09 -7.41 16.35
N GLY A 96 -0.84 -6.97 16.45
CA GLY A 96 0.03 -7.15 17.61
C GLY A 96 0.76 -8.50 17.68
N VAL A 97 0.51 -9.42 16.74
CA VAL A 97 1.17 -10.73 16.69
C VAL A 97 2.30 -10.70 15.67
N GLU A 98 3.54 -10.90 16.15
CA GLU A 98 4.70 -11.04 15.27
C GLU A 98 4.75 -12.45 14.67
N VAL A 99 4.73 -12.52 13.34
CA VAL A 99 4.81 -13.77 12.55
C VAL A 99 6.22 -13.95 11.97
N GLN A 100 6.92 -12.86 11.70
CA GLN A 100 8.28 -12.87 11.17
C GLN A 100 9.09 -11.72 11.75
N ARG A 101 10.34 -12.01 12.09
CA ARG A 101 11.29 -11.04 12.66
C ARG A 101 11.82 -10.07 11.59
N VAL A 102 12.38 -8.95 12.04
CA VAL A 102 13.09 -8.02 11.17
C VAL A 102 14.33 -8.66 10.53
N ILE A 103 14.53 -8.40 9.24
CA ILE A 103 15.71 -8.84 8.47
C ILE A 103 16.51 -7.60 8.01
N PRO A 104 17.59 -7.20 8.73
CA PRO A 104 18.38 -6.02 8.38
C PRO A 104 19.49 -6.30 7.35
N ASN A 105 19.81 -7.57 7.13
CA ASN A 105 20.98 -7.95 6.35
C ASN A 105 20.69 -7.90 4.85
N ALA A 106 21.73 -7.57 4.08
CA ALA A 106 21.70 -7.73 2.64
C ALA A 106 21.44 -9.19 2.25
N GLY A 107 20.91 -9.39 1.06
CA GLY A 107 20.52 -10.70 0.56
C GLY A 107 20.26 -10.68 -0.94
N PRO A 108 19.77 -11.80 -1.50
CA PRO A 108 19.44 -11.86 -2.92
C PRO A 108 18.18 -11.05 -3.26
N GLY A 109 18.05 -10.72 -4.54
CA GLY A 109 16.86 -10.09 -5.10
C GLY A 109 16.61 -8.67 -4.59
N ASN A 110 15.39 -8.19 -4.83
CA ASN A 110 14.99 -6.83 -4.47
C ASN A 110 14.92 -6.63 -2.95
N PHE A 111 14.50 -7.65 -2.18
CA PHE A 111 14.44 -7.58 -0.71
C PHE A 111 15.80 -7.23 -0.06
N GLY A 112 16.87 -7.84 -0.58
CA GLY A 112 18.23 -7.63 -0.09
C GLY A 112 18.95 -6.42 -0.69
N LEU A 113 18.29 -5.66 -1.55
CA LEU A 113 18.81 -4.40 -2.09
C LEU A 113 18.66 -3.31 -1.02
N LEU A 114 19.69 -3.17 -0.18
CA LEU A 114 19.69 -2.19 0.91
C LEU A 114 19.94 -0.74 0.42
N PRO A 115 19.31 0.27 1.05
CA PRO A 115 18.40 0.14 2.20
C PRO A 115 17.02 -0.43 1.86
N ASN A 116 16.51 -1.31 2.72
CA ASN A 116 15.13 -1.80 2.68
C ASN A 116 14.34 -1.19 3.86
N GLY A 117 13.05 -1.50 4.01
CA GLY A 117 12.23 -0.79 4.99
C GLY A 117 10.98 -1.52 5.44
N VAL A 118 10.36 -0.95 6.46
CA VAL A 118 9.15 -1.44 7.13
C VAL A 118 8.05 -0.40 6.95
N LEU A 119 6.89 -0.82 6.45
CA LEU A 119 5.66 -0.07 6.63
C LEU A 119 5.10 -0.43 8.01
N CYS A 120 5.05 0.53 8.92
CA CYS A 120 4.51 0.42 10.27
C CYS A 120 3.14 1.08 10.36
N LEU A 121 2.10 0.33 10.71
CA LEU A 121 0.74 0.83 10.92
C LEU A 121 0.49 1.07 12.42
N ARG A 122 -0.08 2.22 12.75
CA ARG A 122 -0.49 2.61 14.11
C ARG A 122 -1.89 3.22 14.05
N ASP A 123 -2.40 3.66 15.18
CA ASP A 123 -3.72 4.31 15.22
C ASP A 123 -3.62 5.71 14.63
N GLY A 124 -4.43 5.99 13.61
CA GLY A 124 -4.46 7.28 12.93
C GLY A 124 -3.26 7.58 12.02
N ARG A 125 -2.31 6.63 11.86
CA ARG A 125 -1.07 6.88 11.11
C ARG A 125 -0.38 5.63 10.56
N ALA A 126 0.45 5.84 9.55
CA ALA A 126 1.33 4.85 8.97
C ALA A 126 2.65 5.50 8.56
N ASP A 127 3.74 4.76 8.71
CA ASP A 127 5.07 5.27 8.44
C ASP A 127 5.89 4.23 7.69
N VAL A 128 6.44 4.61 6.54
CA VAL A 128 7.55 3.90 5.91
C VAL A 128 8.84 4.31 6.60
N ILE A 129 9.54 3.34 7.16
CA ILE A 129 10.75 3.54 7.96
C ILE A 129 11.86 2.65 7.40
N GLU A 130 13.06 3.20 7.20
CA GLU A 130 14.23 2.41 6.83
C GLU A 130 14.54 1.37 7.94
N THR A 131 14.96 0.16 7.56
CA THR A 131 15.03 -0.98 8.50
C THR A 131 15.95 -0.76 9.70
N LEU A 132 17.13 -0.16 9.54
CA LEU A 132 18.01 0.09 10.68
C LEU A 132 17.44 1.18 11.59
N ALA A 133 16.86 2.23 11.00
CA ALA A 133 16.13 3.24 11.75
C ALA A 133 14.92 2.66 12.51
N PHE A 134 14.21 1.69 11.91
CA PHE A 134 13.12 0.98 12.56
C PHE A 134 13.59 0.19 13.79
N ILE A 135 14.73 -0.49 13.68
CA ILE A 135 15.33 -1.23 14.80
C ILE A 135 15.74 -0.28 15.93
N GLU A 136 16.34 0.86 15.60
CA GLU A 136 16.77 1.85 16.58
C GLU A 136 15.58 2.52 17.29
N GLN A 137 14.55 2.91 16.54
CA GLN A 137 13.38 3.60 17.07
C GLN A 137 12.41 2.65 17.78
N ALA A 138 12.39 1.37 17.40
CA ALA A 138 11.49 0.33 17.91
C ALA A 138 10.03 0.80 18.09
N PRO A 139 9.40 1.36 17.04
CA PRO A 139 8.03 1.87 17.17
C PRO A 139 7.05 0.74 17.47
N ALA A 140 6.08 1.02 18.35
CA ALA A 140 4.99 0.09 18.63
C ALA A 140 3.97 0.08 17.48
N CYS A 141 4.20 -0.75 16.47
CA CYS A 141 3.27 -0.95 15.36
C CYS A 141 2.14 -1.90 15.77
N ARG A 142 0.89 -1.53 15.46
CA ARG A 142 -0.24 -2.46 15.52
C ARG A 142 -0.05 -3.59 14.52
N SER A 143 0.37 -3.22 13.31
CA SER A 143 0.72 -4.15 12.24
C SER A 143 1.91 -3.59 11.47
N ALA A 144 2.74 -4.44 10.88
CA ALA A 144 3.91 -4.04 10.12
C ALA A 144 4.23 -5.04 9.02
N THR A 145 4.79 -4.55 7.91
CA THR A 145 5.29 -5.40 6.83
C THR A 145 6.61 -4.84 6.29
N GLN A 146 7.63 -5.68 6.23
CA GLN A 146 8.92 -5.35 5.66
C GLN A 146 8.97 -5.73 4.20
N SER A 147 9.63 -4.87 3.42
CA SER A 147 9.98 -5.17 2.04
C SER A 147 11.22 -4.40 1.63
N GLY A 148 11.60 -4.46 0.36
CA GLY A 148 12.73 -3.70 -0.15
C GLY A 148 12.83 -3.77 -1.67
N PRO A 149 13.47 -2.79 -2.31
CA PRO A 149 14.20 -1.67 -1.71
C PRO A 149 13.30 -0.55 -1.16
N MET A 150 13.85 0.30 -0.29
CA MET A 150 13.31 1.65 -0.11
C MET A 150 13.32 2.38 -1.46
N LEU A 151 12.26 3.09 -1.79
CA LEU A 151 12.18 3.89 -3.01
C LEU A 151 12.70 5.31 -2.77
N VAL A 152 12.25 5.90 -1.66
CA VAL A 152 12.63 7.24 -1.20
C VAL A 152 12.98 7.16 0.28
N ILE A 153 14.07 7.81 0.68
CA ILE A 153 14.60 7.84 2.04
C ILE A 153 14.88 9.31 2.37
N ASP A 154 14.12 9.88 3.30
CA ASP A 154 14.23 11.29 3.70
C ASP A 154 14.26 12.28 2.52
N GLY A 155 13.44 12.02 1.50
CA GLY A 155 13.33 12.83 0.28
C GLY A 155 14.41 12.57 -0.77
N ALA A 156 15.37 11.66 -0.54
CA ALA A 156 16.33 11.22 -1.52
C ALA A 156 15.89 9.89 -2.17
N LEU A 157 16.19 9.68 -3.46
CA LEU A 157 16.02 8.36 -4.07
C LEU A 157 17.06 7.39 -3.50
N HIS A 158 16.71 6.11 -3.50
CA HIS A 158 17.66 5.08 -3.15
C HIS A 158 18.95 5.18 -4.00
N PRO A 159 20.15 5.16 -3.39
CA PRO A 159 21.43 5.44 -4.07
C PRO A 159 21.83 4.44 -5.16
N ARG A 160 21.13 3.30 -5.29
CA ARG A 160 21.44 2.25 -6.27
C ARG A 160 20.55 2.32 -7.50
N PHE A 161 19.62 3.26 -7.56
CA PHE A 161 18.70 3.40 -8.68
C PHE A 161 19.38 4.12 -9.84
N LEU A 162 19.67 3.37 -10.89
CA LEU A 162 20.22 3.90 -12.13
C LEU A 162 19.09 4.50 -12.98
N VAL A 163 19.31 5.70 -13.52
CA VAL A 163 18.40 6.36 -14.48
C VAL A 163 18.16 5.44 -15.68
N ASP A 164 19.24 4.93 -16.27
CA ASP A 164 19.23 4.10 -17.47
C ASP A 164 19.23 2.59 -17.17
N SER A 165 18.59 2.19 -16.06
CA SER A 165 18.50 0.78 -15.69
C SER A 165 17.78 -0.06 -16.76
N THR A 166 18.29 -1.25 -17.04
CA THR A 166 17.64 -2.24 -17.90
C THR A 166 16.56 -3.05 -17.17
N SER A 167 16.50 -2.98 -15.84
CA SER A 167 15.49 -3.64 -15.01
C SER A 167 14.16 -2.90 -15.10
N ARG A 168 13.25 -3.39 -15.94
CA ARG A 168 11.91 -2.82 -16.15
C ARG A 168 10.83 -3.85 -15.83
N TYR A 169 9.93 -3.50 -14.91
CA TYR A 169 8.85 -4.36 -14.45
C TYR A 169 7.62 -3.52 -14.13
N ILE A 170 6.46 -4.17 -14.04
CA ILE A 170 5.36 -3.62 -13.26
C ILE A 170 5.82 -3.54 -11.80
N ARG A 171 5.61 -2.40 -11.16
CA ARG A 171 6.07 -2.16 -9.79
C ARG A 171 4.92 -1.65 -8.94
N ASN A 172 4.87 -2.10 -7.70
CA ASN A 172 4.01 -1.51 -6.69
C ASN A 172 4.81 -1.07 -5.46
N GLY A 173 4.24 -0.15 -4.70
CA GLY A 173 4.85 0.38 -3.50
C GLY A 173 3.93 1.33 -2.76
N VAL A 174 4.41 1.80 -1.62
CA VAL A 174 3.71 2.71 -0.72
C VAL A 174 4.64 3.85 -0.33
N GLY A 175 4.12 5.06 -0.22
CA GLY A 175 4.81 6.17 0.43
C GLY A 175 3.94 6.82 1.48
N THR A 176 4.55 7.39 2.52
CA THR A 176 3.82 7.99 3.65
C THR A 176 4.23 9.45 3.84
N SER A 177 3.28 10.30 4.21
CA SER A 177 3.56 11.68 4.58
C SER A 177 4.36 11.77 5.88
N ARG A 178 4.97 12.94 6.12
CA ARG A 178 5.81 13.17 7.31
C ARG A 178 5.03 13.10 8.64
N ASP A 179 3.77 13.54 8.62
CA ASP A 179 2.85 13.48 9.75
C ASP A 179 2.20 12.09 9.91
N GLY A 180 2.40 11.20 8.93
CA GLY A 180 1.89 9.84 8.93
C GLY A 180 0.40 9.71 8.65
N THR A 181 -0.32 10.81 8.37
CA THR A 181 -1.78 10.82 8.15
C THR A 181 -2.17 10.36 6.74
N ARG A 182 -1.22 10.35 5.80
CA ARG A 182 -1.43 9.98 4.40
C ARG A 182 -0.54 8.81 4.02
N ALA A 183 -1.15 7.73 3.52
CA ALA A 183 -0.44 6.65 2.84
C ALA A 183 -0.88 6.57 1.38
N VAL A 184 0.08 6.58 0.45
CA VAL A 184 -0.21 6.53 -0.99
C VAL A 184 0.37 5.26 -1.56
N PHE A 185 -0.51 4.40 -2.06
CA PHE A 185 -0.17 3.15 -2.73
C PHE A 185 -0.20 3.35 -4.23
N VAL A 186 0.81 2.83 -4.91
CA VAL A 186 0.94 2.97 -6.37
C VAL A 186 1.23 1.62 -6.98
N ILE A 187 0.64 1.37 -8.14
CA ILE A 187 1.10 0.36 -9.10
C ILE A 187 1.34 1.04 -10.45
N SER A 188 2.44 0.70 -11.12
CA SER A 188 2.65 1.12 -12.51
C SER A 188 1.78 0.28 -13.45
N ASP A 189 1.19 0.91 -14.46
CA ASP A 189 0.44 0.22 -15.52
C ASP A 189 1.32 -0.04 -16.76
N SER A 190 2.52 0.54 -16.80
CA SER A 190 3.62 0.23 -17.71
C SER A 190 4.84 -0.35 -16.97
N VAL A 191 5.77 -0.95 -17.72
CA VAL A 191 7.04 -1.44 -17.16
C VAL A 191 8.04 -0.31 -16.93
N VAL A 192 8.41 -0.09 -15.67
CA VAL A 192 9.21 1.06 -15.24
C VAL A 192 10.51 0.61 -14.55
N THR A 193 11.52 1.49 -14.56
CA THR A 193 12.72 1.30 -13.73
C THR A 193 12.43 1.66 -12.28
N PHE A 194 13.27 1.22 -11.34
CA PHE A 194 13.19 1.71 -9.96
C PHE A 194 13.39 3.22 -9.85
N HIS A 195 14.26 3.80 -10.68
CA HIS A 195 14.47 5.25 -10.71
C HIS A 195 13.20 5.99 -11.14
N ALA A 196 12.54 5.55 -12.22
CA ALA A 196 11.29 6.14 -12.68
C ALA A 196 10.18 6.01 -11.62
N PHE A 197 10.01 4.81 -11.05
CA PHE A 197 9.01 4.55 -10.03
C PHE A 197 9.25 5.38 -8.75
N GLY A 198 10.47 5.38 -8.22
CA GLY A 198 10.82 6.18 -7.05
C GLY A 198 10.68 7.69 -7.30
N SER A 199 10.97 8.15 -8.52
CA SER A 199 10.81 9.56 -8.89
C SER A 199 9.35 10.01 -8.81
N LEU A 200 8.36 9.14 -9.10
CA LEU A 200 6.96 9.46 -8.88
C LEU A 200 6.70 9.80 -7.39
N PHE A 201 7.17 8.96 -6.47
CA PHE A 201 7.00 9.22 -5.03
C PHE A 201 7.70 10.52 -4.58
N ARG A 202 8.96 10.70 -4.98
CA ARG A 202 9.77 11.85 -4.56
C ARG A 202 9.34 13.16 -5.23
N ASP A 203 9.27 13.16 -6.55
CA ASP A 203 9.14 14.37 -7.37
C ASP A 203 7.69 14.77 -7.57
N HIS A 204 6.76 13.81 -7.69
CA HIS A 204 5.36 14.08 -8.00
C HIS A 204 4.49 14.07 -6.75
N LEU A 205 4.50 12.97 -6.00
CA LEU A 205 3.68 12.80 -4.79
C LEU A 205 4.25 13.53 -3.56
N LYS A 206 5.52 13.97 -3.64
CA LYS A 206 6.25 14.69 -2.59
C LYS A 206 6.32 13.94 -1.26
N LEU A 207 6.42 12.62 -1.31
CA LEU A 207 6.47 11.76 -0.12
C LEU A 207 7.93 11.59 0.34
N PRO A 208 8.24 11.86 1.62
CA PRO A 208 9.61 11.80 2.12
C PRO A 208 10.14 10.36 2.20
N ASN A 209 9.28 9.38 2.43
CA ASN A 209 9.67 7.98 2.52
C ASN A 209 8.70 7.14 1.68
N ALA A 210 9.27 6.18 0.94
CA ALA A 210 8.50 5.24 0.15
C ALA A 210 9.21 3.89 0.08
N LEU A 211 8.44 2.82 -0.02
CA LEU A 211 8.87 1.44 0.05
C LEU A 211 8.32 0.66 -1.14
N TYR A 212 9.17 -0.11 -1.77
CA TYR A 212 8.76 -1.06 -2.79
C TYR A 212 8.19 -2.33 -2.16
N PHE A 213 7.11 -2.87 -2.71
CA PHE A 213 6.50 -4.11 -2.23
C PHE A 213 7.04 -5.34 -2.96
N ASP A 214 6.37 -5.88 -3.97
CA ASP A 214 6.81 -7.10 -4.65
C ASP A 214 6.65 -6.99 -6.16
N GLY A 215 7.70 -7.41 -6.89
CA GLY A 215 7.79 -7.38 -8.35
C GLY A 215 7.58 -8.71 -9.03
N ASN A 216 7.68 -9.83 -8.31
CA ASN A 216 7.33 -11.11 -8.90
C ASN A 216 5.83 -11.13 -9.19
N ILE A 217 5.04 -10.52 -8.30
CA ILE A 217 3.60 -10.33 -8.45
C ILE A 217 3.22 -8.95 -7.90
N SER A 218 2.82 -8.04 -8.79
CA SER A 218 2.23 -6.75 -8.43
C SER A 218 0.74 -6.76 -8.81
N ARG A 219 -0.15 -6.72 -7.82
CA ARG A 219 -1.60 -6.72 -8.01
C ARG A 219 -2.23 -5.65 -7.13
N MET A 220 -3.22 -4.97 -7.69
CA MET A 220 -4.00 -3.94 -7.00
C MET A 220 -5.48 -4.08 -7.34
N ARG A 221 -6.32 -4.03 -6.31
CA ARG A 221 -7.77 -3.87 -6.36
C ARG A 221 -8.09 -2.40 -6.08
N ALA A 222 -8.81 -1.77 -7.00
CA ALA A 222 -9.34 -0.41 -6.89
C ALA A 222 -10.75 -0.41 -7.51
N PRO A 223 -11.80 -0.72 -6.74
CA PRO A 223 -13.15 -0.91 -7.25
C PRO A 223 -13.70 0.31 -7.99
N ASP A 224 -13.38 1.52 -7.52
CA ASP A 224 -13.84 2.79 -8.12
C ASP A 224 -13.28 3.02 -9.53
N LEU A 225 -12.18 2.36 -9.87
CA LEU A 225 -11.58 2.36 -11.21
C LEU A 225 -11.96 1.13 -12.03
N GLY A 226 -12.88 0.29 -11.53
CA GLY A 226 -13.21 -1.00 -12.14
C GLY A 226 -12.06 -2.02 -12.11
N ARG A 227 -11.02 -1.78 -11.30
CA ARG A 227 -9.85 -2.64 -11.20
C ARG A 227 -10.07 -3.70 -10.13
N SER A 228 -10.32 -4.95 -10.55
CA SER A 228 -10.51 -6.07 -9.62
C SER A 228 -9.19 -6.61 -9.03
N GLY A 229 -8.08 -6.36 -9.72
CA GLY A 229 -6.79 -6.93 -9.38
C GLY A 229 -6.77 -8.45 -9.52
N THR A 230 -7.55 -9.05 -10.42
CA THR A 230 -7.60 -10.51 -10.68
C THR A 230 -6.25 -11.08 -11.15
N GLY A 231 -6.01 -12.34 -10.83
CA GLY A 231 -4.77 -13.05 -11.14
C GLY A 231 -4.80 -14.45 -10.54
N PHE A 232 -4.10 -15.38 -11.21
CA PHE A 232 -4.13 -16.81 -10.87
C PHE A 232 -3.16 -17.18 -9.75
N THR A 233 -2.10 -16.40 -9.53
CA THR A 233 -1.16 -16.69 -8.47
C THR A 233 -1.67 -16.16 -7.14
N SER A 234 -1.62 -17.04 -6.14
CA SER A 234 -1.89 -16.70 -4.74
C SER A 234 -0.84 -15.73 -4.21
N LEU A 235 -1.32 -14.73 -3.46
CA LEU A 235 -0.54 -13.71 -2.77
C LEU A 235 -0.12 -14.19 -1.38
N GLY A 236 0.97 -13.62 -0.85
CA GLY A 236 1.26 -13.67 0.59
C GLY A 236 0.52 -12.55 1.33
N PRO A 237 1.24 -11.69 2.05
CA PRO A 237 0.66 -10.50 2.68
C PRO A 237 -0.17 -9.63 1.73
N ILE A 238 -1.37 -9.26 2.19
CA ILE A 238 -2.25 -8.29 1.55
C ILE A 238 -2.39 -7.09 2.50
N ILE A 239 -2.43 -5.88 1.95
CA ILE A 239 -2.81 -4.66 2.66
C ILE A 239 -3.99 -4.01 1.96
N GLY A 240 -4.96 -3.51 2.72
CA GLY A 240 -6.13 -2.87 2.13
C GLY A 240 -6.97 -2.06 3.12
N VAL A 241 -7.85 -1.24 2.56
CA VAL A 241 -8.84 -0.47 3.32
C VAL A 241 -10.07 -1.33 3.54
N VAL A 242 -10.51 -1.37 4.80
CA VAL A 242 -11.70 -2.07 5.24
C VAL A 242 -12.81 -1.07 5.51
N GLU A 243 -13.97 -1.32 4.92
CA GLU A 243 -15.14 -0.46 5.01
C GLU A 243 -16.33 -1.28 5.53
N PRO A 244 -17.35 -0.65 6.14
CA PRO A 244 -18.63 -1.31 6.37
C PRO A 244 -19.22 -1.86 5.06
N ALA A 245 -19.72 -3.09 5.09
CA ALA A 245 -20.54 -3.61 4.01
C ALA A 245 -21.86 -2.81 3.96
N GLN A 246 -22.26 -2.37 2.76
CA GLN A 246 -23.57 -1.76 2.53
C GLN A 246 -24.67 -2.81 2.47
#